data_AF-A0A349M1A6-F1
#
_entry.id   AF-A0A349M1A6-F1
#
_cell.length_a   1.000
_cell.length_b   1.000
_cell.length_c   1.000
_cell.angle_alpha   90.00
_cell.angle_beta   90.00
_cell.angle_gamma   90.00
#
_symmetry.space_group_name_H-M   'P 1'
#
loop_
_entity.id
_entity.type
_entity.pdbx_description
1 polymer ?
#
loop_
_entity_poly.entity_id
_entity_poly.type
_entity_poly.pdbx_seq_one_letter_code
_entity_poly.pdbx_strand_id
1 'polypeptide(L)'
;SKLRPSEQGQAGQGQALPVHLISEVTAHLFTPRAATRFASSSGYGRPVVPGTNYRHIGAFVVAYRRQEKPGGEKVDRYLDSGQNPTNGVIVHYYLKEKPTGEVTLTFLDANGKEIRTFSSEEKQGEQGKQSEVEETGGKKKKDEKKEPRVPKEAGANRFVWNTRYPDPIKIEGYDDPAYGLEGPLAPPGTYHVQLKLGDQGAESSPTRTFQIQKDPRLATSQEDLQTQFELLLAIRDKASETHSTINVIRDIRRQVDEWEHRAKGHAIHETVVADGEQIKKKLTAVEEELLQVKAKKQLDTLDFPVKLSGKLAELSGVVASADAAPTRQAREVFEELSAHLDVQLQQLRQLIATEVAAFNTLIRDSSVPAIIPAG
;
A
#
# COMPACT_ATOMS: atom_id res chain seq x y z
N SER A 1 63.76 -6.15 -19.35
CA SER A 1 63.13 -4.97 -18.72
C SER A 1 61.67 -4.94 -19.10
N LYS A 2 60.75 -5.24 -18.18
CA LYS A 2 60.04 -4.24 -17.34
C LYS A 2 59.40 -3.19 -18.26
N LEU A 3 58.08 -3.18 -18.44
CA LEU A 3 57.11 -2.72 -17.44
C LEU A 3 55.72 -3.36 -17.61
N ARG A 4 54.99 -3.32 -16.49
CA ARG A 4 53.73 -3.98 -16.15
C ARG A 4 52.50 -3.09 -16.48
N PRO A 5 51.28 -3.61 -16.27
CA PRO A 5 50.02 -3.14 -16.84
C PRO A 5 49.27 -2.15 -15.93
N SER A 6 48.33 -1.40 -16.51
CA SER A 6 47.24 -0.74 -15.77
C SER A 6 46.28 -0.07 -16.74
N GLU A 7 45.07 -0.59 -16.86
CA GLU A 7 43.87 0.23 -17.06
C GLU A 7 42.65 -0.55 -16.54
N GLN A 8 42.56 -0.62 -15.20
CA GLN A 8 41.26 -0.55 -14.54
C GLN A 8 40.82 0.91 -14.66
N GLY A 9 39.83 1.17 -15.52
CA GLY A 9 39.25 2.49 -15.73
C GLY A 9 37.74 2.37 -15.88
N GLN A 10 37.03 2.64 -14.78
CA GLN A 10 35.66 3.18 -14.72
C GLN A 10 34.71 2.83 -15.88
N ALA A 11 33.94 1.75 -15.74
CA ALA A 11 32.68 1.61 -16.48
C ALA A 11 31.56 2.39 -15.78
N GLY A 12 31.67 3.72 -15.83
CA GLY A 12 30.58 4.63 -15.55
C GLY A 12 29.78 4.89 -16.83
N GLN A 13 28.45 4.88 -16.71
CA GLN A 13 27.45 5.29 -17.72
C GLN A 13 27.18 4.31 -18.88
N GLY A 14 26.09 3.54 -18.71
CA GLY A 14 24.97 3.60 -19.66
C GLY A 14 25.10 3.01 -21.07
N GLN A 15 26.17 2.31 -21.45
CA GLN A 15 26.15 1.56 -22.71
C GLN A 15 25.30 0.30 -22.58
N ALA A 16 24.31 0.16 -23.47
CA ALA A 16 23.53 -1.07 -23.59
C ALA A 16 24.46 -2.20 -24.05
N LEU A 17 24.46 -3.32 -23.33
CA LEU A 17 25.23 -4.49 -23.75
C LEU A 17 24.66 -4.99 -25.10
N PRO A 18 25.52 -5.35 -26.06
CA PRO A 18 25.09 -6.06 -27.27
C PRO A 18 24.29 -7.30 -26.89
N VAL A 19 23.18 -7.57 -27.60
CA VAL A 19 22.22 -8.64 -27.24
C VAL A 19 22.90 -10.01 -27.08
N HIS A 20 23.93 -10.30 -27.88
CA HIS A 20 24.67 -11.58 -27.82
C HIS A 20 25.53 -11.75 -26.56
N LEU A 21 25.90 -10.66 -25.86
CA LEU A 21 26.68 -10.71 -24.62
C LEU A 21 25.79 -10.79 -23.37
N ILE A 22 24.48 -10.59 -23.51
CA ILE A 22 23.53 -10.63 -22.39
C ILE A 22 23.40 -12.05 -21.82
N SER A 23 23.54 -13.09 -22.65
CA SER A 23 23.54 -14.49 -22.19
C SER A 23 24.76 -14.87 -21.36
N GLU A 24 25.80 -14.03 -21.34
CA GLU A 24 27.04 -14.31 -20.62
C GLU A 24 27.00 -13.80 -19.17
N VAL A 25 26.15 -12.81 -18.87
CA VAL A 25 26.00 -12.25 -17.52
C VAL A 25 24.94 -12.98 -16.70
N THR A 26 25.13 -13.08 -15.39
CA THR A 26 24.19 -13.74 -14.47
C THR A 26 22.80 -13.08 -14.50
N ALA A 27 22.77 -11.75 -14.57
CA ALA A 27 21.55 -10.99 -14.77
C ALA A 27 21.83 -9.68 -15.51
N HIS A 28 20.82 -9.18 -16.21
CA HIS A 28 20.87 -7.90 -16.89
C HIS A 28 19.57 -7.13 -16.69
N LEU A 29 19.66 -5.95 -16.09
CA LEU A 29 18.55 -5.00 -16.02
C LEU A 29 18.62 -4.05 -17.22
N PHE A 30 17.60 -4.11 -18.07
CA PHE A 30 17.47 -3.20 -19.21
C PHE A 30 16.98 -1.84 -18.74
N THR A 31 17.44 -0.77 -19.39
CA THR A 31 16.92 0.58 -19.15
C THR A 31 15.43 0.62 -19.53
N PRO A 32 14.52 0.93 -18.59
CA PRO A 32 13.11 1.07 -18.92
C PRO A 32 12.90 2.21 -19.92
N ARG A 33 11.94 2.04 -20.84
CA ARG A 33 11.51 3.14 -21.71
C ARG A 33 10.83 4.21 -20.87
N ALA A 34 10.84 5.45 -21.36
CA ALA A 34 10.06 6.51 -20.76
C ALA A 34 8.57 6.11 -20.71
N ALA A 35 7.96 6.23 -19.55
CA ALA A 35 6.52 6.01 -19.35
C ALA A 35 5.81 7.35 -19.35
N THR A 36 4.63 7.44 -19.94
CA THR A 36 3.79 8.64 -19.83
C THR A 36 2.79 8.43 -18.70
N ARG A 37 2.69 9.40 -17.78
CA ARG A 37 1.65 9.43 -16.76
C ARG A 37 0.33 9.75 -17.44
N PHE A 38 -0.50 8.73 -17.63
CA PHE A 38 -1.86 8.89 -18.16
C PHE A 38 -2.89 8.78 -17.04
N ALA A 39 -3.78 9.77 -16.97
CA ALA A 39 -5.05 9.62 -16.26
C ALA A 39 -5.93 8.62 -17.03
N SER A 40 -5.85 7.33 -16.68
CA SER A 40 -6.69 6.28 -17.25
C SER A 40 -7.87 6.02 -16.33
N SER A 41 -9.10 6.25 -16.80
CA SER A 41 -10.29 5.75 -16.10
C SER A 41 -10.39 4.25 -16.27
N SER A 42 -10.41 3.52 -15.16
CA SER A 42 -10.62 2.07 -15.20
C SER A 42 -12.05 1.69 -15.56
N GLY A 43 -12.99 2.64 -15.54
CA GLY A 43 -14.43 2.42 -15.68
C GLY A 43 -15.10 1.87 -14.42
N TYR A 44 -16.43 1.75 -14.45
CA TYR A 44 -17.24 1.16 -13.38
C TYR A 44 -17.92 -0.12 -13.86
N GLY A 45 -18.03 -1.12 -12.99
CA GLY A 45 -18.64 -2.41 -13.32
C GLY A 45 -18.87 -3.27 -12.09
N ARG A 46 -19.49 -4.44 -12.31
CA ARG A 46 -19.70 -5.43 -11.25
C ARG A 46 -18.42 -6.23 -10.97
N PRO A 47 -18.31 -6.88 -9.79
CA PRO A 47 -17.24 -7.85 -9.53
C PRO A 47 -17.11 -8.88 -10.64
N VAL A 48 -15.88 -9.25 -10.97
CA VAL A 48 -15.59 -10.15 -12.09
C VAL A 48 -16.06 -11.56 -11.78
N VAL A 49 -16.77 -12.16 -12.74
CA VAL A 49 -17.22 -13.56 -12.71
C VAL A 49 -16.54 -14.37 -13.81
N PRO A 50 -16.47 -15.71 -13.71
CA PRO A 50 -16.02 -16.54 -14.81
C PRO A 50 -16.85 -16.28 -16.07
N GLY A 51 -16.17 -16.15 -17.21
CA GLY A 51 -16.80 -15.85 -18.50
C GLY A 51 -16.72 -14.38 -18.90
N THR A 52 -17.70 -13.92 -19.67
CA THR A 52 -17.76 -12.56 -20.20
C THR A 52 -18.30 -11.59 -19.15
N ASN A 53 -17.56 -10.50 -18.93
CA ASN A 53 -17.89 -9.43 -18.01
C ASN A 53 -18.06 -8.12 -18.78
N TYR A 54 -18.75 -7.16 -18.18
CA TYR A 54 -19.05 -5.86 -18.78
C TYR A 54 -18.56 -4.72 -17.90
N ARG A 55 -18.04 -3.66 -18.52
CA ARG A 55 -17.59 -2.46 -17.82
C ARG A 55 -18.02 -1.20 -18.57
N HIS A 56 -18.54 -0.23 -17.84
CA HIS A 56 -18.80 1.11 -18.35
C HIS A 56 -17.51 1.92 -18.34
N ILE A 57 -17.05 2.37 -19.51
CA ILE A 57 -15.91 3.28 -19.67
C ILE A 57 -16.46 4.57 -20.28
N GLY A 58 -16.91 5.48 -19.43
CA GLY A 58 -17.63 6.69 -19.86
C GLY A 58 -18.97 6.34 -20.52
N ALA A 59 -19.16 6.79 -21.76
CA ALA A 59 -20.39 6.58 -22.52
C ALA A 59 -20.52 5.18 -23.16
N PHE A 60 -19.48 4.34 -23.08
CA PHE A 60 -19.44 3.04 -23.74
C PHE A 60 -19.41 1.89 -22.72
N VAL A 61 -19.95 0.74 -23.13
CA VAL A 61 -19.81 -0.51 -22.39
C VAL A 61 -18.89 -1.42 -23.19
N VAL A 62 -17.90 -2.00 -22.53
CA VAL A 62 -16.97 -2.96 -23.13
C VAL A 62 -17.14 -4.34 -22.50
N ALA A 63 -17.09 -5.37 -23.33
CA ALA A 63 -17.08 -6.77 -22.92
C ALA A 63 -15.64 -7.25 -22.74
N TYR A 64 -15.34 -7.97 -21.65
CA TYR A 64 -14.01 -8.49 -21.37
C TYR A 64 -14.03 -9.86 -20.69
N ARG A 65 -12.91 -10.58 -20.76
CA ARG A 65 -12.63 -11.77 -19.96
C ARG A 65 -11.38 -11.55 -19.14
N ARG A 66 -11.43 -11.87 -17.85
CA ARG A 66 -10.25 -11.85 -16.99
C ARG A 66 -9.41 -13.10 -17.23
N GLN A 67 -8.11 -12.89 -17.40
CA GLN A 67 -7.11 -13.93 -17.54
C GLN A 67 -6.05 -13.74 -16.46
N GLU A 68 -5.60 -14.81 -15.84
CA GLU A 68 -4.48 -14.80 -14.90
C GLU A 68 -3.24 -15.32 -15.61
N LYS A 69 -2.16 -14.53 -15.61
CA LYS A 69 -0.87 -14.94 -16.18
C LYS A 69 -0.08 -15.78 -15.18
N PRO A 70 0.94 -16.54 -15.63
CA PRO A 70 1.78 -17.37 -14.75
C PRO A 70 2.42 -16.65 -13.55
N GLY A 71 2.58 -15.32 -13.61
CA GLY A 71 3.09 -14.49 -12.50
C GLY A 71 2.01 -13.95 -11.54
N GLY A 72 0.77 -14.44 -11.61
CA GLY A 72 -0.36 -13.95 -10.80
C GLY A 72 -0.97 -12.63 -11.28
N GLU A 73 -0.42 -12.03 -12.35
CA GLU A 73 -0.98 -10.82 -12.97
C GLU A 73 -2.36 -11.14 -13.58
N LYS A 74 -3.41 -10.54 -13.02
CA LYS A 74 -4.77 -10.58 -13.57
C LYS A 74 -4.94 -9.49 -14.62
N VAL A 75 -5.17 -9.87 -15.88
CA VAL A 75 -5.36 -8.96 -17.01
C VAL A 75 -6.76 -9.14 -17.59
N ASP A 76 -7.44 -8.01 -17.80
CA ASP A 76 -8.74 -7.98 -18.46
C ASP A 76 -8.52 -7.84 -19.96
N ARG A 77 -8.85 -8.90 -20.72
CA ARG A 77 -8.79 -8.92 -22.18
C ARG A 77 -10.14 -8.48 -22.74
N TYR A 78 -10.19 -7.31 -23.37
CA TYR A 78 -11.38 -6.84 -24.07
C TYR A 78 -11.70 -7.71 -25.30
N LEU A 79 -12.99 -7.95 -25.53
CA LEU A 79 -13.52 -8.80 -26.60
C LEU A 79 -14.01 -7.97 -27.80
N ASP A 80 -14.46 -6.74 -27.54
CA ASP A 80 -15.14 -5.85 -28.49
C ASP A 80 -14.43 -4.49 -28.61
N SER A 81 -13.24 -4.35 -28.02
CA SER A 81 -12.45 -3.11 -28.04
C SER A 81 -10.95 -3.41 -27.99
N GLY A 82 -10.14 -2.42 -28.37
CA GLY A 82 -8.69 -2.50 -28.26
C GLY A 82 -8.21 -2.35 -26.82
N GLN A 83 -7.04 -2.92 -26.52
CA GLN A 83 -6.40 -2.72 -25.22
C GLN A 83 -5.63 -1.39 -25.22
N ASN A 84 -5.84 -0.57 -24.21
CA ASN A 84 -4.97 0.57 -23.95
C ASN A 84 -3.52 0.10 -23.72
N PRO A 85 -2.50 0.93 -24.01
CA PRO A 85 -1.13 0.65 -23.59
C PRO A 85 -1.09 0.29 -22.10
N THR A 86 -0.16 -0.60 -21.74
CA THR A 86 0.05 -0.94 -20.33
C THR A 86 0.33 0.34 -19.53
N ASN A 87 -0.47 0.60 -18.50
CA ASN A 87 -0.26 1.76 -17.64
C ASN A 87 0.93 1.51 -16.70
N GLY A 88 1.80 2.52 -16.57
CA GLY A 88 2.97 2.50 -15.70
C GLY A 88 4.29 2.17 -16.42
N VAL A 89 5.29 1.79 -15.64
CA VAL A 89 6.67 1.56 -16.08
C VAL A 89 6.88 0.08 -16.33
N ILE A 90 7.23 -0.27 -17.57
CA ILE A 90 7.54 -1.64 -17.97
C ILE A 90 9.04 -1.88 -17.79
N VAL A 91 9.38 -2.78 -16.87
CA VAL A 91 10.75 -3.21 -16.59
C VAL A 91 10.98 -4.56 -17.27
N HIS A 92 12.04 -4.65 -18.06
CA HIS A 92 12.54 -5.91 -18.60
C HIS A 92 13.87 -6.23 -17.95
N TYR A 93 14.09 -7.51 -17.66
CA TYR A 93 15.36 -8.01 -17.16
C TYR A 93 15.58 -9.44 -17.62
N TYR A 94 16.85 -9.81 -17.72
CA TYR A 94 17.28 -11.16 -18.07
C TYR A 94 17.92 -11.82 -16.84
N LEU A 95 17.59 -13.08 -16.63
CA LEU A 95 18.23 -13.96 -15.64
C LEU A 95 18.81 -15.16 -16.39
N LYS A 96 20.11 -15.43 -16.25
CA LYS A 96 20.74 -16.55 -16.97
C LYS A 96 20.13 -17.90 -16.59
N GLU A 97 19.92 -18.07 -15.30
CA GLU A 97 19.30 -19.24 -14.69
C GLU A 97 18.21 -18.78 -13.72
N LYS A 98 17.32 -19.69 -13.35
CA LYS A 98 16.27 -19.44 -12.35
C LYS A 98 16.92 -19.29 -10.96
N PRO A 99 16.87 -18.11 -10.31
CA PRO A 99 17.49 -17.93 -9.01
C PRO A 99 16.80 -18.77 -7.93
N THR A 100 17.59 -19.33 -7.03
CA THR A 100 17.08 -20.02 -5.83
C THR A 100 16.61 -19.03 -4.77
N GLY A 101 17.29 -17.88 -4.64
CA GLY A 101 16.93 -16.79 -3.73
C GLY A 101 15.83 -15.87 -4.26
N GLU A 102 15.47 -14.91 -3.41
CA GLU A 102 14.52 -13.84 -3.74
C GLU A 102 15.04 -12.95 -4.87
N VAL A 103 14.15 -12.49 -5.76
CA VAL A 103 14.43 -11.44 -6.73
C VAL A 103 13.58 -10.24 -6.37
N THR A 104 14.21 -9.08 -6.19
CA THR A 104 13.49 -7.84 -5.89
C THR A 104 13.71 -6.77 -6.95
N LEU A 105 12.66 -5.97 -7.15
CA LEU A 105 12.70 -4.73 -7.91
C LEU A 105 12.36 -3.58 -6.97
N THR A 106 13.33 -2.72 -6.72
CA THR A 106 13.18 -1.53 -5.88
C THR A 106 13.11 -0.29 -6.77
N PHE A 107 12.04 0.48 -6.64
CA PHE A 107 11.84 1.74 -7.34
C PHE A 107 12.21 2.90 -6.41
N LEU A 108 13.04 3.80 -6.92
CA LEU A 108 13.64 4.92 -6.18
C LEU A 108 13.27 6.24 -6.86
N ASP A 109 13.11 7.29 -6.07
CA ASP A 109 12.95 8.67 -6.57
C ASP A 109 14.28 9.25 -7.09
N ALA A 110 14.23 10.48 -7.60
CA ALA A 110 15.41 11.18 -8.12
C ALA A 110 16.54 11.38 -7.08
N ASN A 111 16.22 11.35 -5.79
CA ASN A 111 17.17 11.50 -4.69
C ASN A 111 17.70 10.14 -4.18
N GLY A 112 17.28 9.03 -4.78
CA GLY A 112 17.64 7.69 -4.34
C GLY A 112 16.84 7.20 -3.13
N LYS A 113 15.74 7.87 -2.76
CA LYS A 113 14.84 7.40 -1.70
C LYS A 113 13.95 6.28 -2.25
N GLU A 114 13.80 5.20 -1.48
CA GLU A 114 12.88 4.12 -1.82
C GLU A 114 11.43 4.61 -1.86
N ILE A 115 10.78 4.34 -3.00
CA ILE A 115 9.35 4.52 -3.20
C ILE A 115 8.63 3.22 -2.88
N ARG A 116 9.05 2.11 -3.51
CA ARG A 116 8.39 0.81 -3.37
C ARG A 116 9.31 -0.33 -3.80
N THR A 117 9.28 -1.43 -3.05
CA THR A 117 9.95 -2.68 -3.40
C THR A 117 8.95 -3.80 -3.65
N PHE A 118 9.16 -4.53 -4.74
CA PHE A 118 8.42 -5.73 -5.11
C PHE A 118 9.31 -6.95 -5.02
N SER A 119 8.73 -8.09 -4.65
CA SER A 119 9.44 -9.34 -4.40
C SER A 119 8.90 -10.47 -5.27
N SER A 120 9.76 -11.46 -5.56
CA SER A 120 9.36 -12.75 -6.13
C SER A 120 8.68 -13.67 -5.13
N GLU A 121 8.87 -13.43 -3.83
CA GLU A 121 8.28 -14.21 -2.74
C GLU A 121 6.91 -13.65 -2.32
N GLU A 122 6.10 -14.50 -1.69
CA GLU A 122 4.86 -14.04 -1.05
C GLU A 122 5.21 -13.36 0.27
N LYS A 123 4.88 -12.08 0.42
CA LYS A 123 4.99 -11.40 1.72
C LYS A 123 4.10 -12.13 2.72
N GLN A 124 4.66 -12.54 3.86
CA GLN A 124 3.96 -13.28 4.94
C GLN A 124 2.83 -12.49 5.63
N GLY A 125 2.48 -11.27 5.18
CA GLY A 125 1.36 -10.47 5.69
C GLY A 125 0.07 -10.52 4.87
N GLU A 126 0.07 -11.16 3.69
CA GLU A 126 -1.16 -11.37 2.87
C GLU A 126 -1.86 -12.72 3.15
N GLN A 127 -1.36 -13.48 4.13
CA GLN A 127 -2.16 -14.53 4.75
C GLN A 127 -3.14 -13.86 5.70
N GLY A 128 -4.23 -13.33 5.14
CA GLY A 128 -5.44 -13.15 5.92
C GLY A 128 -5.70 -14.47 6.66
N LYS A 129 -5.68 -14.41 8.00
CA LYS A 129 -6.14 -15.48 8.88
C LYS A 129 -7.33 -16.13 8.21
N GLN A 130 -7.22 -17.42 7.90
CA GLN A 130 -8.36 -18.23 7.52
C GLN A 130 -9.40 -18.06 8.63
N SER A 131 -10.32 -17.13 8.42
CA SER A 131 -11.50 -17.03 9.23
C SER A 131 -12.35 -18.19 8.75
N GLU A 132 -12.26 -19.33 9.44
CA GLU A 132 -13.31 -20.32 9.44
C GLU A 132 -14.59 -19.61 9.90
N VAL A 133 -15.30 -19.02 8.94
CA VAL A 133 -16.69 -18.65 9.13
C VAL A 133 -17.45 -19.82 8.55
N GLU A 134 -18.00 -20.62 9.47
CA GLU A 134 -18.90 -21.72 9.19
C GLU A 134 -19.99 -21.34 8.17
N GLU A 135 -20.34 -22.35 7.37
CA GLU A 135 -21.30 -22.29 6.30
C GLU A 135 -22.65 -21.70 6.74
N THR A 136 -22.94 -20.50 6.25
CA THR A 136 -24.33 -20.12 5.92
C THR A 136 -24.32 -19.06 4.81
N GLY A 137 -24.62 -19.51 3.59
CA GLY A 137 -25.10 -18.64 2.51
C GLY A 137 -24.04 -17.81 1.77
N GLY A 138 -23.35 -18.45 0.83
CA GLY A 138 -22.99 -17.82 -0.46
C GLY A 138 -22.21 -16.50 -0.44
N LYS A 139 -21.13 -16.38 0.33
CA LYS A 139 -20.14 -15.30 0.13
C LYS A 139 -18.91 -15.83 -0.58
N LYS A 140 -18.76 -15.49 -1.87
CA LYS A 140 -17.50 -15.68 -2.60
C LYS A 140 -16.48 -14.64 -2.12
N LYS A 141 -15.25 -15.10 -1.86
CA LYS A 141 -14.09 -14.28 -1.48
C LYS A 141 -13.98 -13.05 -2.39
N LYS A 142 -13.95 -11.85 -1.79
CA LYS A 142 -13.53 -10.64 -2.49
C LYS A 142 -12.07 -10.86 -2.87
N ASP A 143 -11.73 -10.76 -4.15
CA ASP A 143 -10.35 -10.83 -4.63
C ASP A 143 -9.55 -9.72 -3.91
N GLU A 144 -8.84 -10.06 -2.83
CA GLU A 144 -7.87 -9.16 -2.23
C GLU A 144 -6.86 -8.77 -3.32
N LYS A 145 -6.59 -7.46 -3.45
CA LYS A 145 -5.55 -6.94 -4.36
C LYS A 145 -4.19 -7.43 -3.84
N LYS A 146 -3.79 -8.65 -4.21
CA LYS A 146 -2.44 -9.16 -3.97
C LYS A 146 -1.43 -8.28 -4.70
N GLU A 147 -0.34 -7.91 -4.04
CA GLU A 147 0.75 -7.22 -4.72
C GLU A 147 1.28 -8.07 -5.90
N PRO A 148 1.58 -7.45 -7.05
CA PRO A 148 2.16 -8.18 -8.18
C PRO A 148 3.54 -8.72 -7.80
N ARG A 149 3.79 -9.99 -8.11
CA ARG A 149 5.07 -10.64 -7.84
C ARG A 149 6.07 -10.37 -8.95
N VAL A 150 7.35 -10.28 -8.58
CA VAL A 150 8.47 -10.18 -9.52
C VAL A 150 8.75 -11.57 -10.11
N PRO A 151 8.63 -11.75 -11.45
CA PRO A 151 8.97 -13.03 -12.07
C PRO A 151 10.45 -13.41 -11.85
N LYS A 152 10.73 -14.67 -11.52
CA LYS A 152 12.11 -15.15 -11.32
C LYS A 152 12.47 -16.32 -12.23
N GLU A 153 11.93 -16.35 -13.43
CA GLU A 153 12.18 -17.45 -14.38
C GLU A 153 13.51 -17.25 -15.11
N ALA A 154 14.14 -18.35 -15.55
CA ALA A 154 15.30 -18.27 -16.43
C ALA A 154 14.91 -17.61 -17.76
N GLY A 155 15.78 -16.77 -18.30
CA GLY A 155 15.56 -16.01 -19.53
C GLY A 155 15.00 -14.61 -19.29
N ALA A 156 14.18 -14.14 -20.24
CA ALA A 156 13.63 -12.79 -20.23
C ALA A 156 12.37 -12.70 -19.34
N ASN A 157 12.38 -11.74 -18.43
CA ASN A 157 11.30 -11.45 -17.50
C ASN A 157 10.78 -10.02 -17.72
N ARG A 158 9.51 -9.82 -17.37
CA ARG A 158 8.82 -8.53 -17.49
C ARG A 158 8.01 -8.24 -16.24
N PHE A 159 8.17 -7.04 -15.70
CA PHE A 159 7.41 -6.53 -14.57
C PHE A 159 6.82 -5.16 -14.91
N VAL A 160 5.64 -4.84 -14.36
CA VAL A 160 4.97 -3.55 -14.58
C VAL A 160 4.70 -2.90 -13.24
N TRP A 161 5.34 -1.75 -13.00
CA TRP A 161 5.00 -0.90 -11.86
C TRP A 161 3.96 0.12 -12.28
N ASN A 162 2.82 0.16 -11.58
CA ASN A 162 1.73 1.11 -11.82
C ASN A 162 2.07 2.57 -11.45
N THR A 163 3.33 2.88 -11.14
CA THR A 163 3.84 4.21 -10.76
C THR A 163 3.20 4.81 -9.50
N ARG A 164 2.51 4.00 -8.69
CA ARG A 164 1.96 4.46 -7.41
C ARG A 164 2.97 4.31 -6.28
N TYR A 165 3.01 5.33 -5.44
CA TYR A 165 3.58 5.25 -4.10
C TYR A 165 2.80 4.26 -3.24
N PRO A 166 3.31 3.86 -2.06
CA PRO A 166 2.60 2.95 -1.17
C PRO A 166 1.22 3.50 -0.76
N ASP A 167 0.28 2.58 -0.64
CA ASP A 167 -1.03 2.82 -0.04
C ASP A 167 -0.85 3.16 1.45
N PRO A 168 -1.84 3.79 2.12
CA PRO A 168 -1.76 4.00 3.56
C PRO A 168 -1.69 2.67 4.33
N ILE A 169 -1.22 2.74 5.58
CA ILE A 169 -1.27 1.61 6.51
C ILE A 169 -2.70 1.06 6.56
N LYS A 170 -2.88 -0.27 6.49
CA LYS A 170 -4.21 -0.89 6.57
C LYS A 170 -4.70 -0.93 8.02
N ILE A 171 -6.00 -0.81 8.20
CA ILE A 171 -6.65 -1.13 9.49
C ILE A 171 -6.78 -2.65 9.58
N GLU A 172 -6.26 -3.24 10.66
CA GLU A 172 -6.26 -4.70 10.82
C GLU A 172 -7.68 -5.25 10.99
N GLY A 173 -7.98 -6.34 10.26
CA GLY A 173 -9.29 -7.00 10.29
C GLY A 173 -10.44 -6.14 9.75
N TYR A 174 -10.14 -5.05 9.04
CA TYR A 174 -11.13 -4.15 8.47
C TYR A 174 -11.03 -4.09 6.95
N ASP A 175 -12.07 -4.60 6.29
CA ASP A 175 -12.29 -4.39 4.86
C ASP A 175 -13.02 -3.06 4.67
N ASP A 176 -12.32 -2.06 4.13
CA ASP A 176 -12.92 -0.76 3.85
C ASP A 176 -14.15 -0.90 2.92
N PRO A 177 -15.35 -0.54 3.39
CA PRO A 177 -16.57 -0.57 2.59
C PRO A 177 -16.65 0.64 1.63
N ALA A 178 -15.92 1.72 1.91
CA ALA A 178 -15.78 2.88 1.02
C ALA A 178 -14.58 2.67 0.09
N TYR A 179 -14.58 3.34 -1.06
CA TYR A 179 -13.51 3.19 -2.05
C TYR A 179 -12.15 3.48 -1.39
N GLY A 180 -11.36 2.43 -1.17
CA GLY A 180 -10.13 2.52 -0.38
C GLY A 180 -9.15 3.56 -0.93
N LEU A 181 -8.49 4.24 -0.01
CA LEU A 181 -7.43 5.21 -0.32
C LEU A 181 -6.24 4.48 -0.98
N GLU A 182 -5.89 4.87 -2.20
CA GLU A 182 -4.70 4.39 -2.91
C GLU A 182 -3.55 5.39 -2.79
N GLY A 183 -2.31 4.90 -2.83
CA GLY A 183 -1.13 5.75 -2.87
C GLY A 183 -1.10 6.65 -4.12
N PRO A 184 -0.54 7.87 -4.01
CA PRO A 184 -0.49 8.82 -5.11
C PRO A 184 0.34 8.30 -6.30
N LEU A 185 -0.02 8.72 -7.50
CA LEU A 185 0.80 8.52 -8.69
C LEU A 185 2.06 9.38 -8.60
N ALA A 186 3.19 8.81 -8.99
CA ALA A 186 4.45 9.50 -9.09
C ALA A 186 4.33 10.74 -10.01
N PRO A 187 4.86 11.91 -9.63
CA PRO A 187 4.91 13.07 -10.51
C PRO A 187 5.86 12.79 -11.69
N PRO A 188 5.68 13.45 -12.85
CA PRO A 188 6.65 13.35 -13.93
C PRO A 188 8.04 13.75 -13.45
N GLY A 189 9.07 13.03 -13.87
CA GLY A 189 10.44 13.22 -13.39
C GLY A 189 11.34 12.03 -13.64
N THR A 190 12.54 12.12 -13.06
CA THR A 190 13.58 11.09 -13.12
C THR A 190 13.41 10.10 -11.97
N TYR A 191 13.52 8.81 -12.27
CA TYR A 191 13.42 7.72 -11.30
C TYR A 191 14.46 6.65 -11.58
N HIS A 192 14.68 5.78 -10.60
CA HIS A 192 15.57 4.63 -10.76
C HIS A 192 14.86 3.33 -10.40
N VAL A 193 15.25 2.25 -11.08
CA VAL A 193 14.88 0.88 -10.73
C VAL A 193 16.15 0.09 -10.46
N GLN A 194 16.16 -0.62 -9.34
CA GLN A 194 17.24 -1.50 -8.93
C GLN A 194 16.75 -2.95 -8.94
N LEU A 195 17.53 -3.84 -9.53
CA LEU A 195 17.30 -5.29 -9.53
C LEU A 195 18.29 -5.93 -8.56
N LYS A 196 17.78 -6.63 -7.54
CA LYS A 196 18.60 -7.34 -6.55
C LYS A 196 18.27 -8.84 -6.59
N LEU A 197 19.32 -9.66 -6.46
CA LEU A 197 19.23 -11.12 -6.40
C LEU A 197 19.73 -11.62 -5.04
N GLY A 198 18.89 -12.36 -4.32
CA GLY A 198 19.18 -12.87 -2.98
C GLY A 198 19.67 -11.77 -2.04
N ASP A 199 20.71 -12.07 -1.26
CA ASP A 199 21.27 -11.15 -0.26
C ASP A 199 22.30 -10.16 -0.82
N GLN A 200 22.34 -9.95 -2.15
CA GLN A 200 23.25 -8.96 -2.74
C GLN A 200 23.05 -7.57 -2.10
N GLY A 201 24.17 -6.91 -1.78
CA GLY A 201 24.13 -5.53 -1.30
C GLY A 201 23.59 -4.57 -2.36
N ALA A 202 23.03 -3.44 -1.91
CA ALA A 202 22.48 -2.41 -2.81
C ALA A 202 23.54 -1.88 -3.78
N GLU A 203 24.82 -1.80 -3.38
CA GLU A 203 25.92 -1.34 -4.23
C GLU A 203 26.25 -2.31 -5.37
N SER A 204 25.98 -3.61 -5.18
CA SER A 204 26.23 -4.66 -6.19
C SER A 204 25.03 -4.92 -7.09
N SER A 205 23.89 -4.27 -6.80
CA SER A 205 22.63 -4.48 -7.49
C SER A 205 22.53 -3.53 -8.70
N PRO A 206 22.36 -4.03 -9.94
CA PRO A 206 22.28 -3.17 -11.12
C PRO A 206 21.10 -2.20 -11.01
N THR A 207 21.39 -0.91 -11.24
CA THR A 207 20.42 0.18 -11.21
C THR A 207 20.32 0.84 -12.58
N ARG A 208 19.09 1.15 -13.01
CA ARG A 208 18.81 1.87 -14.26
C ARG A 208 17.92 3.08 -14.02
N THR A 209 18.26 4.17 -14.68
CA THR A 209 17.47 5.42 -14.67
C THR A 209 16.41 5.38 -15.77
N PHE A 210 15.22 5.89 -15.49
CA PHE A 210 14.16 6.08 -16.47
C PHE A 210 13.39 7.37 -16.18
N GLN A 211 12.49 7.74 -17.10
CA GLN A 211 11.69 8.95 -17.02
C GLN A 211 10.21 8.62 -16.94
N ILE A 212 9.49 9.30 -16.07
CA ILE A 212 8.03 9.44 -16.13
C ILE A 212 7.74 10.79 -16.76
N GLN A 213 7.04 10.80 -17.88
CA GLN A 213 6.75 11.99 -18.66
C GLN A 213 5.32 12.47 -18.41
N LYS A 214 5.16 13.79 -18.43
CA LYS A 214 3.84 14.44 -18.42
C LYS A 214 3.10 14.08 -19.71
N ASP A 215 1.78 13.91 -19.62
CA ASP A 215 0.95 13.81 -20.80
C ASP A 215 1.06 15.09 -21.65
N PRO A 216 1.54 15.01 -22.91
CA PRO A 216 1.75 16.19 -23.75
C PRO A 216 0.45 16.90 -24.13
N ARG A 217 -0.71 16.27 -23.90
CA ARG A 217 -2.04 16.85 -24.17
C ARG A 217 -2.52 17.80 -23.08
N LEU A 218 -1.87 17.77 -21.91
CA LEU A 218 -2.27 18.57 -20.76
C LEU A 218 -1.50 19.89 -20.70
N ALA A 219 -2.22 20.98 -20.47
CA ALA A 219 -1.64 22.31 -20.25
C ALA A 219 -1.06 22.48 -18.83
N THR A 220 -1.41 21.59 -17.90
CA THR A 220 -0.93 21.59 -16.50
C THR A 220 0.59 21.67 -16.44
N SER A 221 1.12 22.52 -15.56
CA SER A 221 2.56 22.69 -15.39
C SER A 221 3.16 21.54 -14.57
N GLN A 222 4.50 21.40 -14.61
CA GLN A 222 5.21 20.45 -13.75
C GLN A 222 5.01 20.79 -12.26
N GLU A 223 5.00 22.08 -11.92
CA GLU A 223 4.84 22.58 -10.56
C GLU A 223 3.44 22.27 -10.01
N ASP A 224 2.40 22.37 -10.84
CA ASP A 224 1.03 22.01 -10.46
C ASP A 224 0.90 20.53 -10.13
N LEU A 225 1.52 19.66 -10.95
CA LEU A 225 1.52 18.20 -10.72
C LEU A 225 2.33 17.83 -9.46
N GLN A 226 3.39 18.58 -9.19
CA GLN A 226 4.18 18.42 -7.98
C GLN A 226 3.38 18.83 -6.74
N THR A 227 2.72 20.00 -6.78
CA THR A 227 1.83 20.48 -5.70
C THR A 227 0.68 19.50 -5.46
N GLN A 228 0.11 18.92 -6.52
CA GLN A 228 -0.90 17.89 -6.40
C GLN A 228 -0.36 16.63 -5.71
N PHE A 229 0.80 16.15 -6.13
CA PHE A 229 1.44 14.99 -5.54
C PHE A 229 1.71 15.19 -4.05
N GLU A 230 2.22 16.37 -3.67
CA GLU A 230 2.51 16.72 -2.27
C GLU A 230 1.26 16.70 -1.40
N LEU A 231 0.15 17.28 -1.87
CA LEU A 231 -1.11 17.23 -1.12
C LEU A 231 -1.64 15.79 -1.00
N LEU A 232 -1.61 15.00 -2.08
CA LEU A 232 -2.05 13.59 -2.03
C LEU A 232 -1.16 12.75 -1.10
N LEU A 233 0.14 13.02 -1.09
CA LEU A 233 1.08 12.36 -0.18
C LEU A 233 0.77 12.72 1.27
N ALA A 234 0.51 14.00 1.57
CA ALA A 234 0.10 14.45 2.90
C ALA A 234 -1.22 13.81 3.35
N ILE A 235 -2.22 13.69 2.46
CA ILE A 235 -3.47 12.98 2.73
C ILE A 235 -3.21 11.50 3.05
N ARG A 236 -2.37 10.82 2.25
CA ARG A 236 -1.99 9.42 2.48
C ARG A 236 -1.29 9.22 3.81
N ASP A 237 -0.38 10.13 4.18
CA ASP A 237 0.37 10.06 5.43
C ASP A 237 -0.56 10.29 6.63
N LYS A 238 -1.48 11.26 6.54
CA LYS A 238 -2.47 11.50 7.58
C LYS A 238 -3.45 10.34 7.76
N ALA A 239 -3.87 9.71 6.65
CA ALA A 239 -4.67 8.50 6.71
C ALA A 239 -3.89 7.33 7.35
N SER A 240 -2.61 7.18 7.05
CA SER A 240 -1.76 6.16 7.67
C SER A 240 -1.63 6.35 9.18
N GLU A 241 -1.42 7.59 9.63
CA GLU A 241 -1.39 7.95 11.06
C GLU A 241 -2.73 7.62 11.74
N THR A 242 -3.84 7.94 11.08
CA THR A 242 -5.20 7.64 11.54
C THR A 242 -5.44 6.13 11.67
N HIS A 243 -5.08 5.36 10.64
CA HIS A 243 -5.25 3.90 10.63
C HIS A 243 -4.36 3.22 11.68
N SER A 244 -3.10 3.66 11.82
CA SER A 244 -2.20 3.18 12.87
C SER A 244 -2.77 3.46 14.26
N THR A 245 -3.39 4.61 14.46
CA THR A 245 -4.04 4.99 15.74
C THR A 245 -5.21 4.07 16.06
N ILE A 246 -6.05 3.75 15.07
CA ILE A 246 -7.16 2.79 15.23
C ILE A 246 -6.60 1.41 15.61
N ASN A 247 -5.52 0.95 14.95
CA ASN A 247 -4.89 -0.32 15.28
C ASN A 247 -4.37 -0.34 16.73
N VAL A 248 -3.72 0.74 17.19
CA VAL A 248 -3.28 0.89 18.58
C VAL A 248 -4.46 0.86 19.55
N ILE A 249 -5.56 1.57 19.25
CA ILE A 249 -6.78 1.55 20.07
C ILE A 249 -7.30 0.11 20.22
N ARG A 250 -7.43 -0.62 19.12
CA ARG A 250 -7.92 -2.00 19.12
C ARG A 250 -7.00 -2.95 19.88
N ASP A 251 -5.69 -2.76 19.74
CA ASP A 251 -4.71 -3.55 20.47
C ASP A 251 -4.79 -3.32 21.98
N ILE A 252 -4.88 -2.06 22.43
CA ILE A 252 -5.04 -1.74 23.86
C ILE A 252 -6.33 -2.35 24.40
N ARG A 253 -7.46 -2.21 23.69
CA ARG A 253 -8.75 -2.79 24.12
C ARG A 253 -8.65 -4.31 24.30
N ARG A 254 -8.03 -5.00 23.34
CA ARG A 254 -7.77 -6.45 23.43
C ARG A 254 -6.92 -6.79 24.64
N GLN A 255 -5.83 -6.06 24.89
CA GLN A 255 -4.98 -6.30 26.05
C GLN A 255 -5.71 -6.06 27.38
N VAL A 256 -6.56 -5.03 27.46
CA VAL A 256 -7.41 -4.78 28.64
C VAL A 256 -8.36 -5.96 28.88
N ASP A 257 -9.06 -6.43 27.85
CA ASP A 257 -9.96 -7.60 27.97
C ASP A 257 -9.20 -8.87 28.44
N GLU A 258 -7.96 -9.07 27.96
CA GLU A 258 -7.10 -10.18 28.40
C GLU A 258 -6.70 -10.08 29.88
N TRP A 259 -6.40 -8.87 30.36
CA TRP A 259 -6.07 -8.65 31.78
C TRP A 259 -7.28 -8.76 32.69
N GLU A 260 -8.45 -8.28 32.27
CA GLU A 260 -9.72 -8.49 32.98
C GLU A 260 -10.01 -9.99 33.15
N HIS A 261 -9.76 -10.79 32.11
CA HIS A 261 -9.90 -12.24 32.18
C HIS A 261 -8.89 -12.87 33.14
N ARG A 262 -7.62 -12.47 33.09
CA ARG A 262 -6.57 -12.99 33.98
C ARG A 262 -6.79 -12.63 35.45
N ALA A 263 -7.35 -11.45 35.72
CA ALA A 263 -7.62 -11.00 37.06
C ALA A 263 -8.74 -11.80 37.77
N LYS A 264 -9.48 -12.66 37.04
CA LYS A 264 -10.53 -13.50 37.64
C LYS A 264 -9.97 -14.36 38.77
N GLY A 265 -10.64 -14.33 39.92
CA GLY A 265 -10.22 -15.05 41.13
C GLY A 265 -9.15 -14.34 41.95
N HIS A 266 -8.64 -13.18 41.50
CA HIS A 266 -7.78 -12.31 42.29
C HIS A 266 -8.59 -11.20 42.98
N ALA A 267 -8.11 -10.72 44.12
CA ALA A 267 -8.78 -9.66 44.90
C ALA A 267 -8.98 -8.35 44.11
N ILE A 268 -8.15 -8.10 43.10
CA ILE A 268 -8.20 -6.88 42.27
C ILE A 268 -9.22 -6.95 41.13
N HIS A 269 -9.89 -8.09 40.93
CA HIS A 269 -10.70 -8.34 39.74
C HIS A 269 -11.71 -7.23 39.47
N GLU A 270 -12.46 -6.82 40.50
CA GLU A 270 -13.49 -5.80 40.38
C GLU A 270 -12.90 -4.43 39.98
N THR A 271 -11.75 -4.06 40.55
CA THR A 271 -11.05 -2.81 40.19
C THR A 271 -10.53 -2.86 38.76
N VAL A 272 -9.90 -3.96 38.35
CA VAL A 272 -9.38 -4.14 36.99
C VAL A 272 -10.50 -4.06 35.95
N VAL A 273 -11.65 -4.70 36.22
CA VAL A 273 -12.82 -4.62 35.33
C VAL A 273 -13.38 -3.21 35.27
N ALA A 274 -13.51 -2.52 36.41
CA ALA A 274 -14.03 -1.15 36.43
C ALA A 274 -13.14 -0.16 35.66
N ASP A 275 -11.83 -0.19 35.93
CA ASP A 275 -10.85 0.68 35.25
C ASP A 275 -10.73 0.32 33.76
N GLY A 276 -10.73 -0.98 33.44
CA GLY A 276 -10.70 -1.50 32.08
C GLY A 276 -11.90 -1.05 31.25
N GLU A 277 -13.12 -1.12 31.78
CA GLU A 277 -14.33 -0.61 31.13
C GLU A 277 -14.25 0.91 30.89
N GLN A 278 -13.72 1.68 31.84
CA GLN A 278 -13.54 3.12 31.66
C GLN A 278 -12.57 3.44 30.51
N ILE A 279 -11.44 2.74 30.45
CA ILE A 279 -10.44 2.88 29.38
C ILE A 279 -11.05 2.48 28.04
N LYS A 280 -11.69 1.31 27.95
CA LYS A 280 -12.34 0.82 26.72
C LYS A 280 -13.40 1.79 26.21
N LYS A 281 -14.19 2.39 27.10
CA LYS A 281 -15.19 3.40 26.73
C LYS A 281 -14.56 4.65 26.12
N LYS A 282 -13.50 5.19 26.71
CA LYS A 282 -12.79 6.37 26.18
C LYS A 282 -12.11 6.07 24.85
N LEU A 283 -11.46 4.91 24.74
CA LEU A 283 -10.86 4.44 23.49
C LEU A 283 -11.91 4.28 22.38
N THR A 284 -13.07 3.72 22.70
CA THR A 284 -14.18 3.57 21.74
C THR A 284 -14.68 4.93 21.25
N ALA A 285 -14.82 5.92 22.14
CA ALA A 285 -15.24 7.26 21.74
C ALA A 285 -14.28 7.90 20.73
N VAL A 286 -12.96 7.72 20.91
CA VAL A 286 -11.95 8.17 19.94
C VAL A 286 -12.05 7.40 18.62
N GLU A 287 -12.13 6.06 18.68
CA GLU A 287 -12.26 5.22 17.48
C GLU A 287 -13.50 5.60 16.65
N GLU A 288 -14.64 5.86 17.29
CA GLU A 288 -15.89 6.23 16.63
C GLU A 288 -15.85 7.62 15.97
N GLU A 289 -14.92 8.51 16.34
CA GLU A 289 -14.68 9.75 15.60
C GLU A 289 -13.75 9.55 14.40
N LEU A 290 -12.76 8.66 14.53
CA LEU A 290 -11.83 8.34 13.45
C LEU A 290 -12.50 7.50 12.35
N LEU A 291 -13.28 6.49 12.74
CA LEU A 291 -13.85 5.48 11.86
C LEU A 291 -15.31 5.19 12.19
N GLN A 292 -16.13 4.98 11.16
CA GLN A 292 -17.50 4.52 11.33
C GLN A 292 -17.52 3.01 11.60
N VAL A 293 -17.38 2.61 12.86
CA VAL A 293 -17.29 1.19 13.28
C VAL A 293 -18.52 0.35 12.96
N LYS A 294 -19.69 0.98 12.76
CA LYS A 294 -20.95 0.31 12.42
C LYS A 294 -21.05 -0.05 10.93
N ALA A 295 -20.32 0.66 10.07
CA ALA A 295 -20.34 0.42 8.63
C ALA A 295 -19.41 -0.76 8.28
N LYS A 296 -20.02 -1.93 8.02
CA LYS A 296 -19.31 -3.18 7.66
C LYS A 296 -19.46 -3.54 6.19
N LYS A 297 -20.45 -2.96 5.51
CA LYS A 297 -20.76 -3.16 4.09
C LYS A 297 -20.85 -1.82 3.38
N GLN A 298 -20.66 -1.85 2.06
CA GLN A 298 -20.75 -0.65 1.23
C GLN A 298 -22.11 0.06 1.30
N LEU A 299 -23.21 -0.67 1.51
CA LEU A 299 -24.53 -0.02 1.66
C LEU A 299 -24.72 0.63 3.04
N ASP A 300 -23.99 0.18 4.06
CA ASP A 300 -24.08 0.76 5.41
C ASP A 300 -23.54 2.21 5.42
N THR A 301 -22.73 2.60 4.42
CA THR A 301 -22.28 3.99 4.26
C THR A 301 -23.40 4.95 3.87
N LEU A 302 -24.57 4.43 3.49
CA LEU A 302 -25.79 5.21 3.27
C LEU A 302 -26.59 5.41 4.56
N ASP A 303 -26.47 4.47 5.50
CA ASP A 303 -27.21 4.47 6.76
C ASP A 303 -26.47 5.21 7.89
N PHE A 304 -25.13 5.23 7.85
CA PHE A 304 -24.30 5.83 8.88
C PHE A 304 -23.41 6.97 8.35
N PRO A 305 -23.19 8.04 9.15
CA PRO A 305 -22.40 9.18 8.72
C PRO A 305 -20.93 8.81 8.52
N VAL A 306 -20.32 9.38 7.47
CA VAL A 306 -18.89 9.24 7.19
C VAL A 306 -18.05 9.95 8.26
N LYS A 307 -17.07 9.24 8.81
CA LYS A 307 -16.13 9.72 9.83
C LYS A 307 -14.81 10.20 9.22
N LEU A 308 -13.90 10.72 10.03
CA LEU A 308 -12.72 11.47 9.56
C LEU A 308 -11.87 10.69 8.55
N SER A 309 -11.64 9.40 8.78
CA SER A 309 -10.88 8.54 7.86
C SER A 309 -11.53 8.44 6.47
N GLY A 310 -12.86 8.29 6.42
CA GLY A 310 -13.60 8.23 5.15
C GLY A 310 -13.65 9.59 4.43
N LYS A 311 -13.70 10.69 5.18
CA LYS A 311 -13.62 12.05 4.60
C LYS A 311 -12.26 12.32 3.96
N LEU A 312 -11.16 11.85 4.57
CA LEU A 312 -9.83 11.90 3.96
C LEU A 312 -9.75 11.07 2.67
N ALA A 313 -10.34 9.87 2.67
CA ALA A 313 -10.40 9.02 1.48
C ALA A 313 -11.12 9.72 0.30
N GLU A 314 -12.27 10.35 0.58
CA GLU A 314 -13.01 11.11 -0.42
C GLU A 314 -12.22 12.32 -0.92
N LEU A 315 -11.57 13.06 -0.02
CA LEU A 315 -10.74 14.21 -0.39
C LEU A 315 -9.59 13.81 -1.34
N SER A 316 -8.95 12.67 -1.08
CA SER A 316 -7.94 12.14 -2.00
C SER A 316 -8.52 11.83 -3.38
N GLY A 317 -9.72 11.24 -3.43
CA GLY A 317 -10.43 11.01 -4.68
C GLY A 317 -10.70 12.29 -5.46
N VAL A 318 -11.13 13.36 -4.77
CA VAL A 318 -11.35 14.69 -5.34
C VAL A 318 -10.05 15.26 -5.90
N VAL A 319 -8.96 15.25 -5.12
CA VAL A 319 -7.66 15.80 -5.54
C VAL A 319 -7.06 15.00 -6.69
N ALA A 320 -7.23 13.67 -6.70
CA ALA A 320 -6.70 12.77 -7.73
C ALA A 320 -7.58 12.67 -9.00
N SER A 321 -8.74 13.33 -9.02
CA SER A 321 -9.73 13.19 -10.10
C SER A 321 -9.27 13.75 -11.46
N ALA A 322 -8.29 14.65 -11.47
CA ALA A 322 -7.71 15.25 -12.67
C ALA A 322 -6.23 15.56 -12.47
N ASP A 323 -5.42 15.51 -13.53
CA ASP A 323 -4.02 15.97 -13.51
C ASP A 323 -3.96 17.51 -13.54
N ALA A 324 -4.23 18.15 -12.39
CA ALA A 324 -4.31 19.59 -12.21
C ALA A 324 -3.80 20.01 -10.83
N ALA A 325 -3.50 21.31 -10.66
CA ALA A 325 -3.20 21.87 -9.35
C ALA A 325 -4.38 21.66 -8.38
N PRO A 326 -4.15 21.36 -7.09
CA PRO A 326 -5.25 21.28 -6.14
C PRO A 326 -5.98 22.60 -6.02
N THR A 327 -7.30 22.53 -5.85
CA THR A 327 -8.11 23.72 -5.58
C THR A 327 -7.77 24.28 -4.20
N ARG A 328 -8.05 25.58 -3.98
CA ARG A 328 -7.90 26.21 -2.66
C ARG A 328 -8.76 25.48 -1.62
N GLN A 329 -9.99 25.11 -1.99
CA GLN A 329 -10.94 24.43 -1.12
C GLN A 329 -10.45 23.04 -0.71
N ALA A 330 -9.82 22.29 -1.63
CA ALA A 330 -9.27 20.98 -1.27
C ALA A 330 -8.15 21.08 -0.22
N ARG A 331 -7.30 22.12 -0.32
CA ARG A 331 -6.30 22.41 0.72
C ARG A 331 -6.94 22.80 2.05
N GLU A 332 -7.92 23.71 2.03
CA GLU A 332 -8.61 24.15 3.26
C GLU A 332 -9.32 22.99 3.97
N VAL A 333 -9.98 22.10 3.22
CA VAL A 333 -10.61 20.89 3.77
C VAL A 333 -9.56 19.94 4.34
N PHE A 334 -8.40 19.79 3.69
CA PHE A 334 -7.31 18.98 4.24
C PHE A 334 -6.82 19.52 5.60
N GLU A 335 -6.62 20.83 5.71
CA GLU A 335 -6.20 21.47 6.96
C GLU A 335 -7.24 21.28 8.07
N GLU A 336 -8.53 21.49 7.77
CA GLU A 336 -9.62 21.30 8.73
C GLU A 336 -9.71 19.85 9.21
N LEU A 337 -9.69 18.88 8.29
CA LEU A 337 -9.73 17.45 8.64
C LEU A 337 -8.50 17.03 9.43
N SER A 338 -7.32 17.55 9.07
CA SER A 338 -6.07 17.26 9.78
C SER A 338 -6.12 17.77 11.21
N ALA A 339 -6.60 19.01 11.43
CA ALA A 339 -6.76 19.57 12.76
C ALA A 339 -7.75 18.76 13.63
N HIS A 340 -8.88 18.33 13.06
CA HIS A 340 -9.82 17.46 13.77
C HIS A 340 -9.23 16.10 14.14
N LEU A 341 -8.43 15.52 13.25
CA LEU A 341 -7.70 14.28 13.53
C LEU A 341 -6.67 14.49 14.63
N ASP A 342 -5.89 15.56 14.60
CA ASP A 342 -4.87 15.86 15.62
C ASP A 342 -5.44 15.92 17.03
N VAL A 343 -6.64 16.46 17.20
CA VAL A 343 -7.35 16.43 18.49
C VAL A 343 -7.55 15.00 18.98
N GLN A 344 -8.03 14.09 18.12
CA GLN A 344 -8.26 12.69 18.47
C GLN A 344 -6.95 11.95 18.77
N LEU A 345 -5.91 12.21 17.98
CA LEU A 345 -4.58 11.64 18.19
C LEU A 345 -3.98 12.08 19.53
N GLN A 346 -4.12 13.37 19.86
CA GLN A 346 -3.67 13.91 21.14
C GLN A 346 -4.45 13.31 22.32
N GLN A 347 -5.77 13.15 22.18
CA GLN A 347 -6.61 12.49 23.20
C GLN A 347 -6.15 11.05 23.47
N LEU A 348 -5.86 10.27 22.42
CA LEU A 348 -5.32 8.93 22.60
C LEU A 348 -3.95 8.96 23.31
N ARG A 349 -3.02 9.82 22.87
CA ARG A 349 -1.69 9.95 23.49
C ARG A 349 -1.81 10.29 24.98
N GLN A 350 -2.71 11.19 25.34
CA GLN A 350 -2.97 11.53 26.73
C GLN A 350 -3.54 10.33 27.51
N LEU A 351 -4.54 9.64 26.95
CA LEU A 351 -5.16 8.46 27.57
C LEU A 351 -4.14 7.34 27.83
N ILE A 352 -3.22 7.12 26.88
CA ILE A 352 -2.13 6.15 27.04
C ILE A 352 -1.18 6.58 28.16
N ALA A 353 -0.77 7.85 28.17
CA ALA A 353 0.19 8.37 29.14
C ALA A 353 -0.37 8.42 30.58
N THR A 354 -1.70 8.51 30.74
CA THR A 354 -2.34 8.61 32.05
C THR A 354 -3.02 7.30 32.46
N GLU A 355 -4.14 6.95 31.84
CA GLU A 355 -5.03 5.90 32.32
C GLU A 355 -4.48 4.50 32.01
N VAL A 356 -3.94 4.29 30.80
CA VAL A 356 -3.30 3.01 30.47
C VAL A 356 -2.04 2.81 31.31
N ALA A 357 -1.25 3.86 31.56
CA ALA A 357 -0.09 3.79 32.44
C ALA A 357 -0.47 3.47 33.91
N ALA A 358 -1.55 4.07 34.41
CA ALA A 358 -2.08 3.78 35.74
C ALA A 358 -2.61 2.34 35.84
N PHE A 359 -3.34 1.87 34.83
CA PHE A 359 -3.81 0.49 34.73
C PHE A 359 -2.65 -0.51 34.73
N ASN A 360 -1.60 -0.24 33.95
CA ASN A 360 -0.39 -1.08 33.93
C ASN A 360 0.31 -1.11 35.31
N THR A 361 0.32 0.00 36.03
CA THR A 361 0.87 0.08 37.39
C THR A 361 0.04 -0.77 38.36
N LEU A 362 -1.29 -0.65 38.32
CA LEU A 362 -2.20 -1.47 39.12
C LEU A 362 -1.95 -2.97 38.91
N ILE A 363 -1.88 -3.42 37.65
CA ILE A 363 -1.64 -4.84 37.32
C ILE A 363 -0.30 -5.32 37.85
N ARG A 364 0.77 -4.54 37.64
CA ARG A 364 2.13 -4.89 38.07
C ARG A 364 2.22 -5.02 39.59
N ASP A 365 1.69 -4.05 40.32
CA ASP A 365 1.80 -3.99 41.78
C ASP A 365 0.95 -5.08 42.44
N SER A 366 -0.04 -5.62 41.72
CA SER A 366 -0.95 -6.66 42.20
C SER A 366 -0.50 -8.09 41.92
N SER A 367 0.71 -8.29 41.39
CA SER A 367 1.33 -9.61 41.16
C SER A 367 0.47 -10.59 40.32
N VAL A 368 -0.40 -10.09 39.44
CA VAL A 368 -1.07 -10.96 38.46
C VAL A 368 0.01 -11.52 37.54
N PRO A 369 0.11 -12.86 37.35
CA PRO A 369 1.21 -13.45 36.59
C PRO A 369 1.36 -12.83 35.20
N ALA A 370 2.58 -12.35 34.89
CA ALA A 370 2.96 -12.04 33.52
C ALA A 370 2.86 -13.30 32.65
N ILE A 371 2.77 -13.14 31.33
CA ILE A 371 2.67 -14.26 30.37
C ILE A 371 3.79 -15.28 30.65
N ILE A 372 3.43 -16.43 31.21
CA ILE A 372 4.31 -17.59 31.34
C ILE A 372 4.13 -18.39 30.04
N PRO A 373 5.19 -18.68 29.27
CA PRO A 373 5.09 -19.61 28.14
C PRO A 373 4.53 -20.93 28.64
N ALA A 374 3.56 -21.51 27.93
CA ALA A 374 3.21 -22.91 28.14
C ALA A 374 4.50 -23.72 27.90
N GLY A 375 4.98 -24.39 28.96
CA GLY A 375 6.17 -25.24 28.92
C GLY A 375 6.01 -26.45 28.01
#